data_AF-A0A534X912-F1
#
_entry.id   AF-A0A534X912-F1
#
_cell.length_a   1.000
_cell.length_b   1.000
_cell.length_c   1.000
_cell.angle_alpha   90.00
_cell.angle_beta   90.00
_cell.angle_gamma   90.00
#
_symmetry.space_group_name_H-M   'P 1'
#
loop_
_entity.id
_entity.type
_entity.pdbx_description
1 polymer ?
#
loop_
_entity_poly.entity_id
_entity_poly.type
_entity_poly.pdbx_seq_one_letter_code
_entity_poly.pdbx_strand_id
1 'polypeptide(L)'
;MYFVTSKRAGYALFAMTPSERAAIGVTDDQKRVRVLERVGGDWRVFEDWAVEEHSHTELMARLAVLEEPATVAELVRLASGG
;
A
#
# COMPACT_ATOMS: atom_id res chain seq x y z
N MET A 1 11.64 -2.51 5.02
CA MET A 1 11.00 -3.78 4.65
C MET A 1 10.97 -3.92 3.12
N TYR A 2 10.71 -5.11 2.58
CA TYR A 2 10.52 -5.32 1.14
C TYR A 2 9.04 -5.49 0.80
N PHE A 3 8.69 -5.43 -0.49
CA PHE A 3 7.34 -5.67 -0.98
C PHE A 3 7.31 -6.83 -1.97
N VAL A 4 6.23 -7.60 -1.94
CA VAL A 4 5.95 -8.67 -2.92
C VAL A 4 4.93 -8.14 -3.92
N THR A 5 5.32 -8.03 -5.18
CA THR A 5 4.42 -7.57 -6.24
C THR A 5 3.62 -8.72 -6.83
N SER A 6 2.34 -8.49 -7.13
CA SER A 6 1.46 -9.46 -7.76
C SER A 6 0.51 -8.78 -8.74
N LYS A 7 -0.07 -9.55 -9.65
CA LYS A 7 -1.14 -9.06 -10.53
C LYS A 7 -2.47 -9.07 -9.79
N ARG A 8 -3.20 -7.97 -9.85
CA ARG A 8 -4.57 -7.86 -9.31
C ARG A 8 -5.44 -7.04 -10.24
N ALA A 9 -6.64 -7.51 -10.53
CA ALA A 9 -7.59 -6.77 -11.35
C ALA A 9 -7.92 -5.40 -10.73
N GLY A 10 -8.00 -4.36 -11.56
CA GLY A 10 -8.23 -2.98 -11.13
C GLY A 10 -6.99 -2.23 -10.63
N TYR A 11 -5.80 -2.84 -10.75
CA TYR A 11 -4.54 -2.25 -10.31
C TYR A 11 -3.46 -2.37 -11.39
N ALA A 12 -2.82 -1.25 -11.71
CA ALA A 12 -1.59 -1.22 -12.51
C ALA A 12 -0.39 -1.75 -11.70
N LEU A 13 -0.38 -1.52 -10.38
CA LEU A 13 0.59 -2.05 -9.43
C LEU A 13 -0.14 -2.56 -8.19
N PHE A 14 0.24 -3.73 -7.70
CA PHE A 14 -0.22 -4.23 -6.40
C PHE A 14 0.97 -4.84 -5.64
N ALA A 15 1.41 -4.16 -4.58
CA ALA A 15 2.59 -4.48 -3.79
C ALA A 15 2.18 -4.80 -2.35
N MET A 16 2.32 -6.07 -1.95
CA MET A 16 1.95 -6.56 -0.63
C MET A 16 3.12 -6.47 0.33
N THR A 17 2.81 -6.28 1.61
CA THR A 17 3.79 -6.50 2.67
C THR A 17 4.13 -7.99 2.80
N PRO A 18 5.31 -8.36 3.34
CA PRO A 18 5.72 -9.77 3.45
C PRO A 18 4.73 -10.65 4.21
N SER A 19 4.07 -10.10 5.24
CA SER A 19 3.04 -10.83 5.98
C SER A 19 1.67 -10.87 5.29
N GLU A 20 1.53 -10.23 4.13
CA GLU A 20 0.27 -10.02 3.40
C GLU A 20 -0.84 -9.32 4.21
N ARG A 21 -0.51 -8.66 5.33
CA ARG A 21 -1.50 -7.87 6.10
C ARG A 21 -1.92 -6.60 5.40
N ALA A 22 -1.02 -5.99 4.63
CA ALA A 22 -1.30 -4.76 3.90
C ALA A 22 -0.82 -4.84 2.45
N ALA A 23 -1.36 -3.97 1.61
CA ALA A 23 -0.85 -3.74 0.27
C ALA A 23 -0.90 -2.26 -0.11
N ILE A 24 0.04 -1.83 -0.94
CA ILE A 24 0.01 -0.55 -1.65
C ILE A 24 -0.32 -0.85 -3.10
N GLY A 25 -1.38 -0.22 -3.62
CA GLY A 25 -1.84 -0.40 -4.98
C GLY A 25 -1.95 0.93 -5.73
N VAL A 26 -1.67 0.90 -7.03
CA VAL A 26 -2.01 1.99 -7.96
C VAL A 26 -3.13 1.49 -8.86
N THR A 27 -4.21 2.26 -8.98
CA THR A 27 -5.34 1.90 -9.86
C THR A 27 -4.89 1.80 -11.32
N ASP A 28 -5.64 1.04 -12.13
CA ASP A 28 -5.34 0.82 -13.55
C ASP A 28 -5.35 2.11 -14.39
N ASP A 29 -6.20 3.07 -14.05
CA ASP A 29 -6.19 4.42 -14.62
C ASP A 29 -5.00 5.29 -14.17
N GLN A 30 -4.18 4.78 -13.24
CA GLN A 30 -3.02 5.45 -12.65
C GLN A 30 -3.35 6.80 -11.99
N LYS A 31 -4.57 6.98 -11.51
CA LYS A 31 -5.00 8.22 -10.83
C LYS A 31 -5.06 8.12 -9.32
N ARG A 32 -5.08 6.90 -8.77
CA ARG A 32 -5.24 6.70 -7.33
C ARG A 32 -4.19 5.76 -6.75
N VAL A 33 -3.70 6.11 -5.57
CA VAL A 33 -2.88 5.23 -4.72
C VAL A 33 -3.74 4.79 -3.54
N ARG A 34 -3.80 3.48 -3.34
CA ARG A 34 -4.57 2.84 -2.28
C ARG A 34 -3.66 2.12 -1.32
N VAL A 35 -3.92 2.26 -0.03
CA VAL A 35 -3.44 1.31 0.99
C VAL A 35 -4.59 0.40 1.32
N LEU A 36 -4.34 -0.90 1.28
CA LEU A 36 -5.34 -1.92 1.52
C LEU A 36 -4.97 -2.76 2.74
N GLU A 37 -5.99 -3.19 3.47
CA GLU A 37 -5.89 -4.14 4.56
C GLU A 37 -6.43 -5.50 4.12
N ARG A 38 -5.76 -6.57 4.55
CA ARG A 38 -6.27 -7.93 4.40
C ARG A 38 -7.26 -8.24 5.52
N VAL A 39 -8.54 -8.39 5.16
CA VAL A 39 -9.62 -8.75 6.08
C VAL A 39 -10.16 -10.11 5.68
N GLY A 40 -9.68 -11.15 6.35
CA GLY A 40 -9.95 -12.54 5.98
C GLY A 40 -9.39 -12.87 4.60
N GLY A 41 -10.24 -13.32 3.68
CA GLY A 41 -9.87 -13.62 2.31
C GLY A 41 -9.72 -12.40 1.39
N ASP A 42 -10.24 -11.24 1.82
CA ASP A 42 -10.46 -10.09 0.96
C ASP A 42 -9.52 -8.92 1.27
N TRP A 43 -9.37 -8.04 0.27
CA TRP A 43 -8.65 -6.78 0.42
C TRP A 43 -9.65 -5.63 0.51
N ARG A 44 -9.55 -4.84 1.58
CA ARG A 44 -10.38 -3.64 1.78
C ARG A 44 -9.51 -2.40 1.69
N VAL A 45 -10.01 -1.37 1.03
CA VAL A 45 -9.32 -0.08 0.95
C VAL A 45 -9.36 0.55 2.35
N PHE A 46 -8.18 0.80 2.90
CA PHE A 46 -7.99 1.46 4.19
C PHE A 46 -7.77 2.95 3.98
N GLU A 47 -6.92 3.32 3.02
CA GLU A 47 -6.74 4.69 2.57
C GLU A 47 -6.75 4.77 1.04
N ASP A 48 -7.19 5.90 0.54
CA ASP A 48 -7.29 6.17 -0.89
C ASP A 48 -6.95 7.63 -1.18
N TRP A 49 -5.85 7.87 -1.90
CA TRP A 49 -5.38 9.20 -2.29
C TRP A 49 -5.34 9.38 -3.81
N ALA A 50 -5.40 10.64 -4.24
CA ALA A 50 -5.02 10.99 -5.60
C ALA A 50 -3.49 10.82 -5.76
N VAL A 51 -3.01 10.39 -6.93
CA VAL A 51 -1.57 10.21 -7.18
C VAL A 51 -0.78 11.52 -7.06
N GLU A 52 -1.46 12.66 -7.25
CA GLU A 52 -0.92 14.01 -7.09
C GLU A 52 -0.70 14.40 -5.62
N GLU A 53 -1.41 13.76 -4.69
CA GLU A 53 -1.27 13.98 -3.24
C GLU A 53 -0.19 13.04 -2.66
N HIS A 54 -0.24 11.77 -3.04
CA HIS A 54 0.70 10.74 -2.60
C HIS A 54 1.03 9.76 -3.73
N SER A 55 2.32 9.51 -3.95
CA SER A 55 2.77 8.51 -4.92
C SER A 55 3.16 7.18 -4.25
N HIS A 56 2.87 6.04 -4.89
CA HIS A 56 3.28 4.73 -4.37
C HIS A 56 4.79 4.65 -4.15
N THR A 57 5.59 5.26 -5.04
CA THR A 57 7.05 5.31 -4.94
C THR A 57 7.49 5.97 -3.64
N GLU A 58 6.92 7.13 -3.31
CA GLU A 58 7.23 7.84 -2.07
C GLU A 58 6.87 7.01 -0.83
N LEU A 59 5.65 6.46 -0.79
CA LEU A 59 5.17 5.65 0.32
C LEU A 59 6.07 4.43 0.53
N MET A 60 6.36 3.70 -0.55
CA MET A 60 7.20 2.50 -0.51
C MET A 60 8.65 2.84 -0.14
N ALA A 61 9.20 3.96 -0.62
CA ALA A 61 10.57 4.38 -0.30
C ALA A 61 10.72 4.70 1.19
N ARG A 62 9.73 5.36 1.81
CA ARG A 62 9.73 5.62 3.26
C ARG A 62 9.64 4.33 4.07
N LEU A 63 8.82 3.38 3.64
CA LEU A 63 8.68 2.08 4.31
C LEU A 63 9.89 1.13 4.07
N ALA A 64 10.67 1.36 3.01
CA ALA A 64 11.77 0.46 2.63
C ALA A 64 12.83 0.27 3.72
N VAL A 65 13.00 1.26 4.60
CA VAL A 65 14.00 1.24 5.69
C VAL A 65 13.45 0.80 7.05
N LEU A 66 12.15 0.55 7.17
CA LEU A 66 11.49 0.22 8.43
C LEU A 66 11.22 -1.28 8.58
N GLU A 67 11.01 -1.75 9.81
CA GLU A 67 10.38 -3.05 10.02
C GLU A 67 8.91 -3.01 9.56
N GLU A 68 8.35 -4.18 9.24
CA GLU A 68 6.94 -4.25 8.84
C GLU A 68 6.03 -3.91 10.03
N PRO A 69 5.18 -2.88 9.92
CA PRO A 69 4.29 -2.49 11.02
C PRO A 69 3.28 -3.58 11.39
N ALA A 70 2.84 -3.56 12.64
CA ALA A 70 1.89 -4.55 13.13
C ALA A 70 0.47 -4.34 12.56
N THR A 71 0.14 -3.10 12.19
CA THR A 71 -1.20 -2.71 11.71
C THR A 71 -1.12 -1.84 10.46
N VAL A 72 -2.19 -1.86 9.66
CA VAL A 72 -2.30 -1.00 8.47
C VAL A 72 -2.35 0.49 8.84
N ALA A 73 -2.99 0.82 9.96
CA ALA A 73 -3.02 2.18 10.49
C ALA A 73 -1.61 2.72 10.80
N GLU A 74 -0.76 1.90 11.43
CA GLU A 74 0.62 2.27 11.69
C GLU A 74 1.45 2.38 10.40
N LEU A 75 1.23 1.47 9.45
CA LEU A 75 1.84 1.55 8.12
C LEU A 75 1.50 2.85 7.40
N VAL A 76 0.22 3.24 7.39
CA VAL A 76 -0.21 4.52 6.81
C VAL A 76 0.48 5.68 7.48
N ARG A 77 0.47 5.75 8.82
CA ARG A 77 1.11 6.83 9.57
C ARG A 77 2.58 6.99 9.20
N LEU A 78 3.32 5.88 9.17
CA LEU A 78 4.75 5.86 8.83
C LEU A 78 4.99 6.22 7.35
N ALA A 79 4.11 5.79 6.44
CA ALA A 79 4.25 6.06 5.01
C ALA A 79 3.90 7.52 4.67
N SER A 80 2.85 8.08 5.27
CA SER A 80 2.41 9.47 5.01
C SER A 80 3.27 10.51 5.73
N GLY A 81 4.11 10.11 6.69
CA GLY A 81 5.07 10.98 7.37
C GLY A 81 4.54 11.65 8.63
N GLY A 82 3.63 10.97 9.35
CA GLY A 82 3.20 11.36 10.71
C GLY A 82 3.91 10.57 11.81
#